data_AF-A0A5N7B9H8-F1
#
_entry.id   AF-A0A5N7B9H8-F1
#
_cell.length_a   1.000
_cell.length_b   1.000
_cell.length_c   1.000
_cell.angle_alpha   90.00
_cell.angle_beta   90.00
_cell.angle_gamma   90.00
#
_symmetry.space_group_name_H-M   'P 1'
#
loop_
_entity.id
_entity.type
_entity.pdbx_description
1 polymer ?
#
loop_
_entity_poly.entity_id
_entity_poly.type
_entity_poly.pdbx_seq_one_letter_code
_entity_poly.pdbx_strand_id
1 'polypeptide(L)'
;MKTPTHPNAIPIPYRSGSDVGPAPGRISPVQSLWITFARTLAVFNITKAIRDGKEVDIMQPKFQAGLISHPEPFDIDIKPRSAGHEELILIGKKQHPWEESHAEELRLAITVGGV
;
A
#
# COMPACT_ATOMS: atom_id res chain seq x y z
N MET A 1 -31.37 25.42 -23.16
CA MET A 1 -30.08 25.56 -23.90
C MET A 1 -29.73 24.18 -24.47
N LYS A 2 -29.81 23.98 -25.79
CA LYS A 2 -29.40 22.73 -26.44
C LYS A 2 -27.93 22.87 -26.83
N THR A 3 -27.05 22.09 -26.21
CA THR A 3 -25.64 21.97 -26.63
C THR A 3 -25.58 21.21 -27.96
N PRO A 4 -24.72 21.61 -28.91
CA PRO A 4 -24.63 20.94 -30.20
C PRO A 4 -23.93 19.58 -30.03
N THR A 5 -24.63 18.51 -30.37
CA THR A 5 -24.09 17.14 -30.40
C THR A 5 -23.19 16.99 -31.62
N HIS A 6 -21.89 16.77 -31.41
CA HIS A 6 -20.96 16.37 -32.48
C HIS A 6 -21.35 14.97 -32.98
N PRO A 7 -21.40 14.72 -34.31
CA PRO A 7 -22.02 13.51 -34.89
C PRO A 7 -21.34 12.17 -34.54
N ASN A 8 -20.18 12.20 -33.88
CA ASN A 8 -19.40 11.02 -33.48
C ASN A 8 -19.15 10.94 -31.96
N ALA A 9 -20.02 11.51 -31.13
CA ALA A 9 -19.92 11.31 -29.69
C ALA A 9 -20.36 9.88 -29.33
N ILE A 10 -19.40 9.02 -28.98
CA ILE A 10 -19.70 7.76 -28.29
C ILE A 10 -20.35 8.13 -26.96
N PRO A 11 -21.56 7.63 -26.64
CA PRO A 11 -22.19 7.97 -25.38
C PRO A 11 -21.31 7.51 -24.23
N ILE A 12 -20.80 8.45 -23.44
CA ILE A 12 -20.22 8.12 -22.14
C ILE A 12 -21.39 7.69 -21.24
N PRO A 13 -21.47 6.42 -20.82
CA PRO A 13 -22.55 6.02 -19.94
C PRO A 13 -22.41 6.80 -18.63
N TYR A 14 -23.39 7.65 -18.34
CA TYR A 14 -23.53 8.32 -17.05
C TYR A 14 -23.80 7.24 -16.00
N ARG A 15 -22.73 6.78 -15.33
CA ARG A 15 -22.80 5.69 -14.36
C ARG A 15 -23.03 6.27 -12.97
N SER A 16 -24.30 6.32 -12.56
CA SER A 16 -24.68 6.54 -11.16
C SER A 16 -24.09 5.42 -10.29
N GLY A 17 -23.67 5.79 -9.08
CA GLY A 17 -22.83 4.96 -8.21
C GLY A 17 -23.43 3.62 -7.78
N SER A 18 -22.54 2.78 -7.24
CA SER A 18 -22.73 1.47 -6.58
C SER A 18 -22.68 0.20 -7.46
N ASP A 19 -23.06 0.25 -8.74
CA ASP A 19 -23.23 -0.99 -9.53
C ASP A 19 -22.04 -1.35 -10.43
N VAL A 20 -20.82 -1.10 -9.95
CA VAL A 20 -19.61 -1.67 -10.56
C VAL A 20 -19.40 -3.05 -9.96
N GLY A 21 -20.11 -4.05 -10.50
CA GLY A 21 -19.72 -5.44 -10.30
C GLY A 21 -18.22 -5.60 -10.63
N PRO A 22 -17.50 -6.49 -9.93
CA PRO A 22 -16.06 -6.65 -10.12
C PRO A 22 -15.78 -6.82 -11.61
N ALA A 23 -14.87 -6.00 -12.15
CA ALA A 23 -14.52 -6.06 -13.56
C ALA A 23 -14.16 -7.51 -13.91
N PRO A 24 -14.83 -8.14 -14.89
CA PRO A 24 -14.55 -9.53 -15.25
C PRO A 24 -13.08 -9.66 -15.62
N GLY A 25 -12.37 -10.55 -14.93
CA GLY A 25 -10.93 -10.78 -15.11
C GLY A 25 -10.01 -9.95 -14.20
N ARG A 26 -10.52 -9.09 -13.31
CA ARG A 26 -9.70 -8.44 -12.28
C ARG A 26 -9.90 -9.14 -10.94
N ILE A 27 -8.80 -9.62 -10.36
CA ILE A 27 -8.76 -10.04 -8.96
C ILE A 27 -9.22 -8.83 -8.13
N SER A 28 -10.20 -9.03 -7.25
CA SER A 28 -10.67 -7.94 -6.40
C SER A 28 -9.48 -7.39 -5.61
N PRO A 29 -9.32 -6.06 -5.48
CA PRO A 29 -8.25 -5.48 -4.66
C PRO A 29 -8.18 -6.09 -3.25
N VAL A 30 -9.33 -6.46 -2.70
CA VAL A 30 -9.46 -7.14 -1.40
C VAL A 30 -8.81 -8.54 -1.40
N GLN A 31 -8.95 -9.30 -2.48
CA GLN A 31 -8.38 -10.65 -2.61
C GLN A 31 -6.84 -10.59 -2.76
N SER A 32 -6.33 -9.65 -3.55
CA SER A 32 -4.89 -9.45 -3.69
C SER A 32 -4.26 -9.03 -2.35
N LEU A 33 -4.94 -8.18 -1.61
CA LEU A 33 -4.52 -7.74 -0.28
C LEU A 33 -4.50 -8.92 0.71
N TRP A 34 -5.51 -9.77 0.69
CA TRP A 34 -5.57 -10.99 1.51
C TRP A 34 -4.35 -11.90 1.27
N ILE A 35 -4.02 -12.19 0.02
CA ILE A 35 -2.87 -13.03 -0.33
C ILE A 35 -1.56 -12.38 0.12
N THR A 36 -1.46 -11.07 0.01
CA THR A 36 -0.29 -10.32 0.48
C THR A 36 -0.12 -10.49 1.99
N PHE A 37 -1.19 -10.29 2.78
CA PHE A 37 -1.13 -10.50 4.22
C PHE A 37 -0.82 -11.95 4.60
N ALA A 38 -1.45 -12.93 3.94
CA ALA A 38 -1.19 -14.33 4.20
C ALA A 38 0.29 -14.71 3.96
N ARG A 39 0.89 -14.20 2.88
CA ARG A 39 2.31 -14.42 2.57
C ARG A 39 3.22 -13.77 3.61
N THR A 40 2.95 -12.52 3.96
CA THR A 40 3.73 -11.80 4.99
C THR A 40 3.66 -12.53 6.34
N LEU A 41 2.46 -12.94 6.76
CA LEU A 41 2.25 -13.66 8.02
C LEU A 41 2.80 -15.09 7.99
N ALA A 42 2.97 -15.70 6.82
CA ALA A 42 3.62 -17.01 6.71
C ALA A 42 5.12 -16.91 7.00
N VAL A 43 5.77 -15.88 6.44
CA VAL A 43 7.23 -15.69 6.49
C VAL A 43 7.69 -15.01 7.78
N PHE A 44 6.93 -14.03 8.27
CA PHE A 44 7.32 -13.18 9.39
C PHE A 44 6.47 -13.42 10.64
N ASN A 45 7.12 -13.31 11.80
CA ASN A 45 6.46 -13.09 13.07
C ASN A 45 6.44 -11.58 13.35
N ILE A 46 5.24 -11.03 13.53
CA ILE A 46 5.02 -9.61 13.81
C ILE A 46 4.57 -9.51 15.26
N THR A 47 5.41 -8.92 16.11
CA THR A 47 5.15 -8.76 17.53
C THR A 47 5.28 -7.29 17.94
N LYS A 48 4.75 -6.94 19.11
CA LYS A 48 4.96 -5.59 19.66
C LYS A 48 6.45 -5.37 19.89
N ALA A 49 6.92 -4.15 19.61
CA ALA A 49 8.31 -3.80 19.86
C ALA A 49 8.59 -3.80 21.37
N ILE A 50 9.75 -4.32 21.76
CA ILE A 50 10.25 -4.26 23.12
C ILE A 50 11.25 -3.09 23.18
N ARG A 51 10.92 -2.04 23.93
CA ARG A 51 11.86 -0.96 24.26
C ARG A 51 12.18 -1.03 25.76
N ASP A 52 13.47 -1.00 26.10
CA ASP A 52 13.95 -1.00 27.49
C ASP A 52 13.37 -2.12 28.37
N GLY A 53 13.16 -3.30 27.78
CA GLY A 53 12.61 -4.47 28.48
C GLY A 53 11.11 -4.42 28.78
N LYS A 54 10.38 -3.42 28.27
CA LYS A 54 8.91 -3.35 28.34
C LYS A 54 8.30 -3.42 26.95
N GLU A 55 7.22 -4.19 26.85
CA GLU A 55 6.41 -4.27 25.64
C GLU A 55 5.77 -2.89 25.40
N VAL A 56 6.07 -2.28 24.26
CA VAL A 56 5.46 -1.00 23.87
C VAL A 56 4.02 -1.31 23.49
N ASP A 57 3.08 -0.91 24.35
CA ASP A 57 1.68 -1.10 24.07
C ASP A 57 1.21 -0.05 23.05
N ILE A 58 0.96 -0.51 21.82
CA ILE A 58 0.44 0.32 20.73
C ILE A 58 -1.07 0.49 20.98
N MET A 59 -1.43 1.22 22.04
CA MET A 59 -2.81 1.26 22.49
C MET A 59 -3.75 1.96 21.50
N GLN A 60 -3.28 2.92 20.70
CA GLN A 60 -4.11 3.57 19.67
C GLN A 60 -3.26 4.05 18.49
N PRO A 61 -3.57 3.63 17.25
CA PRO A 61 -2.97 4.23 16.05
C PRO A 61 -3.43 5.67 15.95
N LYS A 62 -2.49 6.61 16.08
CA LYS A 62 -2.73 8.02 15.76
C LYS A 62 -2.64 8.18 14.25
N PHE A 63 -3.55 8.96 13.68
CA PHE A 63 -3.57 9.22 12.24
C PHE A 63 -3.30 10.69 12.00
N GLN A 64 -2.47 10.98 11.00
CA GLN A 64 -2.26 12.34 10.51
C GLN A 64 -3.52 12.80 9.77
N ALA A 65 -3.97 14.01 10.07
CA ALA A 65 -5.11 14.61 9.39
C ALA A 65 -4.72 14.98 7.94
N GLY A 66 -5.47 14.48 6.96
CA GLY A 66 -5.23 14.71 5.53
C GLY A 66 -6.32 14.07 4.66
N LEU A 67 -6.19 14.19 3.33
CA LEU A 67 -7.11 13.55 2.37
C LEU A 67 -7.10 12.01 2.50
N ILE A 68 -5.98 11.46 2.95
CA ILE A 68 -5.78 10.05 3.28
C ILE A 68 -5.25 10.00 4.71
N SER A 69 -5.88 9.21 5.57
CA SER A 69 -5.46 9.03 6.95
C SER A 69 -4.22 8.15 7.02
N HIS A 70 -3.05 8.77 7.00
CA HIS A 70 -1.78 8.06 7.20
C HIS A 70 -1.57 7.77 8.69
N PRO A 71 -1.30 6.52 9.10
CA PRO A 71 -0.93 6.23 10.47
C PRO A 71 0.41 6.91 10.80
N GLU A 72 0.52 7.44 12.00
CA GLU A 72 1.79 7.91 12.54
C GLU A 72 2.78 6.74 12.66
N PRO A 73 4.10 6.99 12.53
CA PRO A 73 5.11 5.95 12.73
C PRO A 73 4.92 5.25 14.08
N PHE A 74 4.83 3.92 14.05
CA PHE A 74 4.66 3.08 15.23
C PHE A 74 5.75 2.00 15.27
N ASP A 75 6.16 1.63 16.48
CA ASP A 75 7.22 0.65 16.69
C ASP A 75 6.66 -0.78 16.70
N ILE A 76 7.14 -1.62 15.79
CA ILE A 76 6.87 -3.06 15.74
C ILE A 76 8.15 -3.85 15.55
N ASP A 77 8.18 -5.07 16.07
CA ASP A 77 9.26 -6.02 15.83
C ASP A 77 8.81 -7.03 14.77
N ILE A 78 9.54 -7.10 13.66
CA ILE A 78 9.28 -8.02 12.56
C ILE A 78 10.50 -8.92 12.40
N LYS A 79 10.32 -10.22 12.65
CA LYS A 79 11.40 -11.21 12.52
C LYS A 79 10.98 -12.36 11.60
N PRO A 80 11.86 -12.86 10.72
CA PRO A 80 11.60 -14.09 9.99
C PRO A 80 11.31 -15.25 10.96
N ARG A 81 10.39 -16.14 10.61
CA ARG A 81 10.02 -17.27 11.49
C ARG A 81 11.15 -18.27 11.70
N SER A 82 12.03 -18.44 10.71
CA SER A 82 13.18 -19.35 10.80
C SER A 82 14.31 -18.91 9.86
N ALA A 83 15.50 -19.47 10.08
CA ALA A 83 16.66 -19.24 9.21
C ALA A 83 16.38 -19.59 7.74
N GLY A 84 15.56 -20.62 7.47
CA GLY A 84 15.16 -20.97 6.11
C GLY A 84 14.28 -19.89 5.45
N HIS A 85 13.43 -19.21 6.21
CA HIS A 85 12.64 -18.08 5.68
C HIS A 85 13.52 -16.86 5.39
N GLU A 86 14.53 -16.62 6.22
CA GLU A 86 15.51 -15.56 5.99
C GLU A 86 16.31 -15.81 4.71
N GLU A 87 16.77 -17.04 4.49
CA GLU A 87 17.47 -17.42 3.26
C GLU A 87 16.62 -17.19 2.01
N LEU A 88 15.33 -17.56 2.06
CA LEU A 88 14.39 -17.31 0.96
C LEU A 88 14.25 -15.82 0.63
N ILE A 89 14.18 -14.95 1.64
CA ILE A 89 14.12 -13.49 1.44
C ILE A 89 15.41 -12.99 0.79
N LEU A 90 16.57 -13.45 1.25
CA LEU A 90 17.87 -13.06 0.71
C LEU A 90 18.06 -13.52 -0.73
N ILE A 91 17.62 -14.73 -1.07
CA ILE A 91 17.61 -15.24 -2.45
C ILE A 91 16.72 -14.35 -3.32
N GLY A 92 15.52 -14.02 -2.86
CA GLY A 92 14.62 -13.12 -3.58
C GLY A 92 15.24 -11.76 -3.86
N LYS A 93 15.91 -11.16 -2.86
CA LYS A 93 16.64 -9.90 -3.01
C LYS A 93 17.75 -9.97 -4.05
N LYS A 94 18.41 -11.13 -4.20
CA LYS A 94 19.44 -11.35 -5.24
C LYS A 94 18.84 -11.52 -6.63
N GLN A 95 17.73 -12.25 -6.74
CA GLN A 95 17.06 -12.51 -8.02
C GLN A 95 16.35 -11.28 -8.58
N HIS A 96 15.83 -10.42 -7.70
CA HIS A 96 15.15 -9.19 -8.07
C HIS A 96 15.74 -8.04 -7.24
N PRO A 97 16.84 -7.43 -7.72
CA PRO A 97 17.45 -6.29 -7.07
C PRO A 97 16.45 -5.12 -6.97
N TRP A 98 16.52 -4.39 -5.86
CA TRP A 98 15.72 -3.17 -5.70
C TRP A 98 16.17 -2.12 -6.71
N GLU A 99 15.21 -1.52 -7.42
CA GLU A 99 15.43 -0.31 -8.21
C GLU A 99 15.56 0.91 -7.30
N GLU A 100 16.24 1.96 -7.78
CA GLU A 100 16.42 3.19 -7.00
C GLU A 100 15.06 3.86 -6.70
N SER A 101 14.92 4.37 -5.48
CA SER A 101 13.70 5.05 -5.07
C SER A 101 13.62 6.44 -5.70
N HIS A 102 12.55 6.73 -6.42
CA HIS A 102 12.22 8.06 -6.97
C HIS A 102 11.84 9.09 -5.87
N ALA A 103 12.09 8.79 -4.59
CA ALA A 103 11.77 9.69 -3.49
C ALA A 103 12.51 11.03 -3.59
N GLU A 104 13.74 11.04 -4.12
CA GLU A 104 14.49 12.28 -4.33
C GLU A 104 13.86 13.17 -5.41
N GLU A 105 13.36 12.59 -6.50
CA GLU A 105 12.63 13.33 -7.54
C GLU A 105 11.36 13.96 -6.98
N LEU A 106 10.65 13.23 -6.11
CA LEU A 106 9.46 13.75 -5.42
C LEU A 106 9.80 14.85 -4.42
N ARG A 107 10.89 14.72 -3.65
CA ARG A 107 11.38 15.77 -2.74
C ARG A 107 11.79 17.03 -3.48
N LEU A 108 12.47 16.89 -4.61
CA LEU A 108 12.82 17.99 -5.50
C LEU A 108 11.57 18.65 -6.09
N ALA A 109 10.59 17.88 -6.56
CA ALA A 109 9.34 18.42 -7.09
C ALA A 109 8.54 19.21 -6.03
N ILE A 110 8.52 18.75 -4.77
CA ILE A 110 7.90 19.48 -3.66
C ILE A 110 8.65 20.79 -3.36
N THR A 111 9.98 20.77 -3.45
CA THR A 111 10.82 21.95 -3.14
C THR A 111 10.78 22.99 -4.26
N VAL A 112 10.67 22.55 -5.52
CA VAL A 112 10.67 23.43 -6.71
C VAL A 112 9.24 23.90 -7.08
N GLY A 113 8.20 23.17 -6.67
CA GLY A 113 6.79 23.48 -6.92
C GLY A 113 6.01 24.13 -5.77
N GLY A 114 6.69 24.55 -4.70
CA GLY A 114 6.06 25.16 -3.52
C GLY A 114 5.72 26.64 -3.69
N VAL A 115 4.42 26.93 -3.57
CA VAL A 115 3.80 28.23 -3.21
C VAL A 115 4.41 28.81 -1.93
#